data_AF-A0A370NWS5-F1
#
_entry.id   AF-A0A370NWS5-F1
#
_cell.length_a   1.000
_cell.length_b   1.000
_cell.length_c   1.000
_cell.angle_alpha   90.00
_cell.angle_beta   90.00
_cell.angle_gamma   90.00
#
_symmetry.space_group_name_H-M   'P 1'
#
loop_
_entity.id
_entity.type
_entity.pdbx_description
1 polymer ?
#
loop_
_entity_poly.entity_id
_entity_poly.type
_entity_poly.pdbx_seq_one_letter_code
_entity_poly.pdbx_strand_id
1 'polypeptide(L)'
;MQSMESINAEFERQNVTKVGSSSPSLVERTQMLSRFRNRFVWSLLYASLGIYFGLLIVVLEFPDVMSLSVYGELNLGLLAVVVQFVLVTATFWGYCSWAERAYDPKASDLLRNAFAQSNGDRHE
;
A
#
# COMPACT_ATOMS: atom_id res chain seq x y z
N MET A 1 27.67 36.14 37.88
CA MET A 1 28.03 35.27 36.74
C MET A 1 27.42 33.87 36.82
N GLN A 2 27.26 33.25 38.01
CA GLN A 2 26.59 31.94 38.17
C GLN A 2 25.15 31.83 37.62
N SER A 3 24.39 32.92 37.60
CA SER A 3 22.99 32.91 37.15
C SER A 3 22.82 32.71 35.64
N MET A 4 23.84 33.03 34.82
CA MET A 4 23.75 32.83 33.37
C MET A 4 23.99 31.36 32.99
N GLU A 5 24.87 30.65 33.71
CA GLU A 5 25.09 29.23 33.49
C GLU A 5 23.91 28.37 33.92
N SER A 6 23.22 28.72 35.01
CA SER A 6 22.01 28.01 35.44
C SER A 6 20.87 28.18 34.43
N ILE A 7 20.70 29.38 33.86
CA ILE A 7 19.70 29.65 32.82
C ILE A 7 20.03 28.84 31.56
N ASN A 8 21.29 28.80 31.14
CA ASN A 8 21.71 28.03 29.96
C ASN A 8 21.51 26.51 30.17
N ALA A 9 21.80 26.00 31.36
CA ALA A 9 21.59 24.59 31.72
C ALA A 9 20.10 24.22 31.77
N GLU A 10 19.22 25.12 32.22
CA GLU A 10 17.78 24.92 32.16
C GLU A 10 17.24 24.98 30.72
N PHE A 11 17.79 25.85 29.87
CA PHE A 11 17.47 25.91 28.44
C PHE A 11 17.90 24.63 27.71
N GLU A 12 19.09 24.10 27.97
CA GLU A 12 19.52 22.81 27.42
C GLU A 12 18.62 21.67 27.89
N ARG A 13 18.24 21.64 29.18
CA ARG A 13 17.30 20.63 29.67
C ARG A 13 15.94 20.76 29.01
N GLN A 14 15.41 21.97 28.83
CA GLN A 14 14.14 22.17 28.12
C GLN A 14 14.23 21.77 26.65
N ASN A 15 15.34 22.07 25.97
CA ASN A 15 15.55 21.67 24.58
C ASN A 15 15.66 20.15 24.45
N VAL A 16 16.42 19.47 25.32
CA VAL A 16 16.51 18.00 25.37
C VAL A 16 15.16 17.35 25.68
N THR A 17 14.35 17.96 26.56
CA THR A 17 13.01 17.44 26.87
C THR A 17 12.01 17.68 25.72
N LYS A 18 12.14 18.78 24.98
CA LYS A 18 11.30 19.12 23.82
C LYS A 18 11.67 18.31 22.57
N VAL A 19 12.96 17.98 22.40
CA VAL A 19 13.48 17.09 21.34
C VAL A 19 13.18 15.61 21.66
N GLY A 20 13.08 15.25 22.94
CA GLY A 20 12.74 13.89 23.41
C GLY A 20 11.26 13.49 23.24
N SER A 21 10.35 14.44 23.02
CA SER A 21 8.94 14.14 22.67
C SER A 21 8.69 14.08 21.16
N SER A 22 9.72 13.71 20.39
CA SER A 22 9.63 13.56 18.94
C SER A 22 8.59 12.51 18.60
N SER A 23 7.39 12.98 18.27
CA SER A 23 6.39 12.26 17.49
C SER A 23 7.10 11.42 16.41
N PRO A 24 6.74 10.13 16.23
CA PRO A 24 7.48 9.23 15.34
C PRO A 24 7.76 9.92 14.01
N SER A 25 9.03 9.89 13.60
CA SER A 25 9.52 10.66 12.47
C SER A 25 8.65 10.41 11.24
N LEU A 26 8.50 11.40 10.37
CA LEU A 26 7.65 11.30 9.17
C LEU A 26 8.05 10.08 8.32
N VAL A 27 9.34 9.71 8.36
CA VAL A 27 9.90 8.50 7.75
C VAL A 27 9.33 7.23 8.40
N GLU A 28 9.29 7.14 9.73
CA GLU A 28 8.71 5.97 10.41
C GLU A 28 7.21 5.82 10.14
N ARG A 29 6.47 6.93 10.15
CA ARG A 29 5.01 6.91 9.88
C ARG A 29 4.71 6.47 8.44
N THR A 30 5.47 6.98 7.46
CA THR A 30 5.34 6.57 6.06
C THR A 30 5.78 5.12 5.84
N GLN A 31 6.79 4.65 6.58
CA GLN A 31 7.25 3.27 6.54
C GLN A 31 6.25 2.27 7.16
N MET A 32 5.55 2.65 8.22
CA MET A 32 4.45 1.83 8.77
C MET A 32 3.27 1.75 7.78
N LEU A 33 2.95 2.86 7.12
CA LEU A 33 1.88 2.90 6.13
C LEU A 33 2.20 2.07 4.87
N SER A 34 3.45 2.12 4.41
CA SER A 34 3.91 1.34 3.26
C SER A 34 3.94 -0.17 3.55
N ARG A 35 4.31 -0.58 4.77
CA ARG A 35 4.27 -1.99 5.20
C ARG A 35 2.85 -2.56 5.23
N PHE A 36 1.87 -1.78 5.69
CA PHE A 36 0.47 -2.19 5.70
C PHE A 36 -0.07 -2.40 4.28
N ARG A 37 0.25 -1.46 3.37
CA ARG A 37 -0.06 -1.59 1.93
C ARG A 37 0.60 -2.82 1.33
N ASN A 38 1.90 -3.01 1.55
CA ASN A 38 2.65 -4.10 0.94
C ASN A 38 2.06 -5.46 1.33
N ARG A 39 1.69 -5.69 2.60
CA ARG A 39 1.14 -6.98 3.01
C ARG A 39 -0.13 -7.35 2.25
N PHE A 40 -1.01 -6.37 2.00
CA PHE A 40 -2.23 -6.58 1.22
C PHE A 40 -1.93 -6.81 -0.26
N VAL A 41 -1.05 -5.99 -0.85
CA VAL A 41 -0.63 -6.12 -2.26
C VAL A 41 0.03 -7.48 -2.51
N TRP A 42 0.89 -7.94 -1.60
CA TRP A 42 1.53 -9.25 -1.70
C TRP A 42 0.51 -10.39 -1.68
N SER A 43 -0.48 -10.35 -0.79
CA SER A 43 -1.56 -11.36 -0.79
C SER A 43 -2.36 -11.36 -2.10
N LEU A 44 -2.67 -10.19 -2.64
CA LEU A 44 -3.39 -10.06 -3.89
C LEU A 44 -2.56 -10.55 -5.08
N LEU A 45 -1.25 -10.26 -5.07
CA LEU A 45 -0.29 -10.73 -6.05
C LEU A 45 -0.22 -12.26 -6.05
N TYR A 46 -0.07 -12.90 -4.88
CA TYR A 46 -0.04 -14.36 -4.78
C TYR A 46 -1.34 -15.00 -5.27
N ALA A 47 -2.50 -14.39 -4.98
CA ALA A 47 -3.77 -14.87 -5.48
C ALA A 47 -3.85 -14.79 -7.02
N SER A 48 -3.50 -13.62 -7.59
CA SER A 48 -3.47 -13.43 -9.04
C SER A 48 -2.49 -14.37 -9.73
N LEU A 49 -1.31 -14.57 -9.15
CA LEU A 49 -0.27 -15.41 -9.72
C LEU A 49 -0.66 -16.89 -9.66
N GLY A 50 -1.22 -17.32 -8.52
CA GLY A 50 -1.71 -18.68 -8.34
C GLY A 50 -2.83 -19.03 -9.32
N ILE A 51 -3.78 -18.11 -9.54
CA ILE A 51 -4.87 -18.36 -10.49
C ILE A 51 -4.36 -18.29 -11.94
N TYR A 52 -3.45 -17.37 -12.27
CA TYR A 52 -2.82 -17.30 -13.59
C TYR A 52 -2.10 -18.61 -13.96
N PHE A 53 -1.21 -19.08 -13.07
CA PHE A 53 -0.50 -20.35 -13.29
C PHE A 53 -1.43 -21.54 -13.23
N GLY A 54 -2.41 -21.54 -12.34
CA GLY A 54 -3.42 -22.60 -12.26
C GLY A 54 -4.20 -22.75 -13.56
N LEU A 55 -4.66 -21.63 -14.14
CA LEU A 55 -5.33 -21.64 -15.43
C LEU A 55 -4.38 -22.07 -16.56
N LEU A 56 -3.12 -21.62 -16.57
CA LEU A 56 -2.14 -22.11 -17.54
C LEU A 56 -1.93 -23.62 -17.47
N ILE A 57 -1.82 -24.18 -16.27
CA ILE A 57 -1.64 -25.63 -16.08
C ILE A 57 -2.87 -26.38 -16.60
N VAL A 58 -4.08 -25.90 -16.28
CA VAL A 58 -5.34 -26.50 -16.79
C VAL A 58 -5.38 -26.46 -18.32
N VAL A 59 -4.96 -25.36 -18.93
CA VAL A 59 -4.90 -25.22 -20.38
C VAL A 59 -3.89 -26.19 -21.01
N LEU A 60 -2.71 -26.36 -20.40
CA LEU A 60 -1.66 -27.22 -20.92
C LEU A 60 -1.96 -28.72 -20.74
N GLU A 61 -2.53 -29.11 -19.60
CA GLU A 61 -2.86 -30.52 -19.29
C GLU A 61 -4.06 -31.01 -20.10
N PHE A 62 -4.99 -30.12 -20.43
CA PHE A 62 -6.24 -30.50 -21.07
C PHE A 62 -6.48 -29.78 -22.41
N PRO A 63 -5.63 -30.01 -23.43
CA PRO A 63 -5.80 -29.42 -24.75
C PRO A 63 -7.07 -29.94 -25.46
N ASP A 64 -7.52 -31.16 -25.13
CA ASP A 64 -8.67 -31.80 -25.76
C ASP A 64 -10.01 -31.12 -25.37
N VAL A 65 -10.13 -30.66 -24.12
CA VAL A 65 -11.29 -29.85 -23.70
C VAL A 65 -11.20 -28.40 -24.17
N MET A 66 -10.01 -27.89 -24.49
CA MET A 66 -9.85 -26.58 -25.14
C MET A 66 -10.48 -26.52 -26.54
N SER A 67 -10.58 -27.67 -27.23
CA SER A 67 -11.26 -27.80 -28.52
C SER A 67 -12.76 -28.10 -28.39
N LEU A 68 -13.25 -28.32 -27.16
CA LEU A 68 -14.66 -28.58 -26.91
C LEU A 68 -15.45 -27.28 -27.04
N SER A 69 -16.28 -27.22 -28.08
CA SER A 69 -17.21 -26.13 -28.29
C SER A 69 -18.37 -26.21 -27.30
N VAL A 70 -18.50 -25.21 -26.43
CA VAL A 70 -19.60 -25.08 -25.46
C VAL A 70 -20.85 -24.57 -26.16
N TYR A 71 -20.68 -23.63 -27.09
CA TYR A 71 -21.78 -23.03 -27.85
C TYR A 71 -21.28 -22.46 -29.19
N GLY A 72 -21.54 -23.15 -30.30
CA GLY A 72 -21.05 -22.73 -31.63
C GLY A 72 -19.51 -22.66 -31.67
N GLU A 73 -18.95 -21.47 -31.87
CA GLU A 73 -17.50 -21.19 -31.90
C GLU A 73 -16.90 -20.88 -30.51
N LEU A 74 -17.72 -20.82 -29.45
CA LEU A 74 -17.24 -20.59 -28.09
C LEU A 74 -16.60 -21.86 -27.53
N ASN A 75 -15.27 -21.90 -27.58
CA ASN A 75 -14.47 -22.96 -27.00
C ASN A 75 -14.18 -22.71 -25.52
N LEU A 76 -13.99 -23.78 -24.74
CA LEU A 76 -13.58 -23.68 -23.33
C LEU A 76 -12.32 -22.83 -23.15
N GLY A 77 -11.44 -22.83 -24.16
CA GLY A 77 -10.26 -21.99 -24.16
C GLY A 77 -10.55 -20.50 -24.17
N LEU A 78 -11.53 -20.06 -24.96
CA LEU A 78 -11.94 -18.67 -24.97
C LEU A 78 -12.59 -18.29 -23.63
N LEU A 79 -13.38 -19.20 -23.06
CA LEU A 79 -13.98 -19.01 -21.74
C LEU A 79 -12.91 -18.86 -20.64
N ALA A 80 -11.85 -19.66 -20.68
CA ALA A 80 -10.73 -19.55 -19.75
C ALA A 80 -10.07 -18.17 -19.82
N VAL A 81 -9.86 -17.63 -21.03
CA VAL A 81 -9.32 -16.27 -21.21
C VAL A 81 -10.28 -15.20 -20.72
N VAL A 82 -11.59 -15.34 -20.96
CA VAL A 82 -12.60 -14.40 -20.46
C VAL A 82 -12.65 -14.40 -18.94
N VAL A 83 -12.67 -15.58 -18.31
CA VAL A 83 -12.62 -15.73 -16.85
C VAL A 83 -11.34 -15.11 -16.29
N GLN A 84 -10.19 -15.36 -16.93
CA GLN A 84 -8.92 -14.74 -16.57
C GLN A 84 -9.01 -13.20 -16.63
N PHE A 85 -9.60 -12.66 -17.70
CA PHE A 85 -9.75 -11.21 -17.87
C PHE A 85 -10.62 -10.61 -16.78
N VAL A 86 -11.81 -11.19 -16.55
CA VAL A 86 -12.74 -10.76 -15.49
C VAL A 86 -12.09 -10.83 -14.12
N LEU A 87 -11.35 -11.90 -13.84
CA LEU A 87 -10.65 -12.07 -12.57
C LEU A 87 -9.60 -10.98 -12.34
N VAL A 88 -8.77 -10.69 -13.34
CA VAL A 88 -7.74 -9.64 -13.24
C VAL A 88 -8.40 -8.28 -13.08
N THR A 89 -9.45 -7.98 -13.84
CA THR A 89 -10.22 -6.74 -13.70
C THR A 89 -10.83 -6.61 -12.31
N ALA A 90 -11.45 -7.67 -11.80
CA ALA A 90 -12.04 -7.69 -10.46
C ALA A 90 -10.97 -7.52 -9.36
N THR A 91 -9.81 -8.13 -9.53
CA THR A 91 -8.67 -7.99 -8.62
C THR A 91 -8.16 -6.54 -8.60
N PHE A 92 -7.98 -5.95 -9.78
CA PHE A 92 -7.54 -4.56 -9.92
C PHE A 92 -8.54 -3.56 -9.34
N TRP A 93 -9.82 -3.68 -9.69
CA TRP A 93 -10.87 -2.80 -9.15
C TRP A 93 -11.10 -3.00 -7.66
N GLY A 94 -11.07 -4.24 -7.17
CA GLY A 94 -11.15 -4.54 -5.75
C GLY A 94 -10.00 -3.89 -4.98
N TYR A 95 -8.79 -3.89 -5.55
CA TYR A 95 -7.65 -3.17 -5.00
C TYR A 95 -7.85 -1.65 -5.01
N CYS A 96 -8.23 -1.05 -6.15
CA CYS A 96 -8.46 0.40 -6.24
C CYS A 96 -9.50 0.87 -5.21
N SER A 97 -10.62 0.15 -5.10
CA SER A 97 -11.68 0.43 -4.12
C SER A 97 -11.19 0.32 -2.68
N TRP A 98 -10.36 -0.68 -2.38
CA TRP A 98 -9.75 -0.82 -1.05
C TRP A 98 -8.72 0.28 -0.77
N ALA A 99 -7.89 0.63 -1.75
CA ALA A 99 -6.85 1.64 -1.63
C ALA A 99 -7.44 3.03 -1.37
N GLU A 100 -8.48 3.42 -2.12
CA GLU A 100 -9.22 4.66 -1.89
C GLU A 100 -9.80 4.73 -0.48
N ARG A 101 -10.37 3.62 0.02
CA ARG A 101 -11.00 3.58 1.35
C ARG A 101 -10.02 3.52 2.52
N ALA A 102 -8.92 2.78 2.38
CA ALA A 102 -8.05 2.44 3.50
C ALA A 102 -6.71 3.18 3.50
N TYR A 103 -6.20 3.53 2.32
CA TYR A 103 -4.86 4.11 2.15
C TYR A 103 -4.93 5.64 2.00
N ASP A 104 -5.83 6.13 1.15
CA ASP A 104 -5.95 7.56 0.82
C ASP A 104 -6.21 8.48 2.04
N PRO A 105 -7.15 8.18 2.96
CA PRO A 105 -7.36 9.03 4.13
C PRO A 105 -6.15 9.07 5.07
N LYS A 106 -5.39 7.97 5.17
CA LYS A 106 -4.18 7.94 6.00
C LYS A 106 -3.02 8.68 5.33
N ALA A 107 -2.94 8.63 4.00
CA ALA A 107 -1.94 9.38 3.25
C ALA A 107 -2.21 10.89 3.31
N SER A 108 -3.47 11.31 3.19
CA SER A 108 -3.86 12.72 3.29
C SER A 108 -3.57 13.31 4.67
N ASP A 109 -3.80 12.54 5.74
CA ASP A 109 -3.48 12.97 7.11
C ASP A 109 -1.98 13.16 7.31
N LEU A 110 -1.14 12.25 6.78
CA LEU A 110 0.32 12.40 6.85
C LEU A 110 0.81 13.60 6.06
N LEU A 111 0.26 13.81 4.85
CA LEU A 111 0.61 14.94 4.00
C LEU A 111 0.27 16.28 4.70
N ARG A 112 -0.92 16.37 5.27
CA ARG A 112 -1.39 17.57 5.99
C ARG A 112 -0.51 17.89 7.20
N ASN A 113 -0.09 16.88 7.95
CA ASN A 113 0.82 17.05 9.09
C ASN A 113 2.23 17.47 8.66
N ALA A 114 2.74 16.92 7.55
CA ALA A 114 4.03 17.30 6.98
C ALA A 114 4.04 18.77 6.52
N PHE A 115 2.97 19.23 5.86
CA PHE A 115 2.83 20.62 5.44
C PHE A 115 2.77 21.59 6.63
N ALA A 116 2.01 21.24 7.68
CA ALA A 116 1.92 22.05 8.89
C ALA A 116 3.28 22.21 9.59
N GLN A 117 4.09 21.15 9.64
CA GLN A 117 5.44 21.19 10.22
C GLN A 117 6.41 22.04 9.37
N SER A 118 6.37 21.91 8.04
CA SER A 118 7.21 22.69 7.12
C SER A 118 6.91 24.20 7.11
N ASN A 119 5.70 24.59 7.53
CA ASN A 119 5.28 25.98 7.57
C ASN A 119 5.59 26.63 8.93
N GLY A 120 5.69 25.84 10.01
CA GLY A 120 6.20 26.30 11.30
C GLY A 120 7.68 26.66 11.25
N ASP A 121 8.51 25.83 10.62
CA ASP A 121 9.96 26.05 10.50
C ASP A 121 10.36 27.24 9.58
N ARG A 122 9.42 27.80 8.81
CA ARG A 122 9.67 28.95 7.91
C ARG A 122 9.40 30.31 8.55
N HIS A 123 8.88 30.34 9.77
CA HIS A 123 8.49 31.57 10.48
C HIS A 123 9.29 31.84 11.76
N GLU A 124 10.30 31.02 12.08
CA GLU A 124 11.36 31.32 13.07
C GLU A 124 12.67 31.71 12.36
#